data_AF-A0A7W1KNT9-F1
#
_entry.id   AF-A0A7W1KNT9-F1
#
_cell.length_a   1.000
_cell.length_b   1.000
_cell.length_c   1.000
_cell.angle_alpha   90.00
_cell.angle_beta   90.00
_cell.angle_gamma   90.00
#
_symmetry.space_group_name_H-M   'P 1'
#
loop_
_entity.id
_entity.type
_entity.pdbx_description
1 polymer ?
#
loop_
_entity_poly.entity_id
_entity_poly.type
_entity_poly.pdbx_seq_one_letter_code
_entity_poly.pdbx_strand_id
1 'polypeptide(L)'
;MIVMDRENIFARGWSHVLSTTNDIGELRAFCERVGAPAAALHLGSRWPHLDLKLEPRDRALASPGVRVFERTSEMLRFLKGR
;
A
#
# COMPACT_ATOMS: atom_id res chain seq x y z
N MET A 1 8.42 4.35 -5.55
CA MET A 1 8.24 4.81 -4.13
C MET A 1 6.92 4.27 -3.62
N ILE A 2 6.90 3.76 -2.38
CA ILE A 2 5.69 3.17 -1.79
C ILE A 2 4.91 4.21 -0.98
N VAL A 3 3.59 4.25 -1.20
CA VAL A 3 2.65 5.03 -0.40
C VAL A 3 1.62 4.09 0.24
N MET A 4 1.11 4.49 1.40
CA MET A 4 0.20 3.69 2.20
C MET A 4 -0.78 4.59 2.94
N ASP A 5 -2.02 4.15 3.14
CA ASP A 5 -2.92 4.79 4.09
C ASP A 5 -2.89 4.14 5.48
N ARG A 6 -3.10 4.94 6.53
CA ARG A 6 -3.24 4.46 7.90
C ARG A 6 -4.67 3.96 8.15
N GLU A 7 -5.65 4.71 7.66
CA GLU A 7 -7.07 4.38 7.68
C GLU A 7 -7.59 4.18 6.25
N ASN A 8 -7.85 2.91 5.90
CA ASN A 8 -8.52 2.55 4.66
C ASN A 8 -10.03 2.83 4.76
N ILE A 9 -10.53 3.74 3.90
CA ILE A 9 -11.93 4.17 3.89
C ILE A 9 -12.91 3.08 3.44
N PHE A 10 -12.42 2.05 2.75
CA PHE A 10 -13.21 0.94 2.24
C PHE A 10 -13.16 -0.29 3.15
N ALA A 11 -12.16 -0.39 4.04
CA ALA A 11 -11.99 -1.50 4.94
C ALA A 11 -11.21 -1.10 6.22
N ARG A 12 -11.92 -0.78 7.31
CA ARG A 12 -11.28 -0.39 8.58
C ARG A 12 -10.35 -1.49 9.10
N GLY A 13 -9.17 -1.09 9.60
CA GLY A 13 -8.13 -2.02 10.07
C GLY A 13 -7.22 -2.59 8.97
N TRP A 14 -7.53 -2.28 7.71
CA TRP A 14 -6.66 -2.55 6.57
C TRP A 14 -5.94 -1.28 6.15
N SER A 15 -4.92 -1.47 5.32
CA SER A 15 -4.18 -0.40 4.67
C SER A 15 -3.98 -0.73 3.21
N HIS A 16 -4.26 0.25 2.37
CA HIS A 16 -4.05 0.17 0.93
C HIS A 16 -2.67 0.72 0.59
N VAL A 17 -1.91 -0.04 -0.20
CA VAL A 17 -0.52 0.27 -0.55
C VAL A 17 -0.35 0.34 -2.06
N LEU A 18 0.27 1.42 -2.53
CA LEU A 18 0.49 1.68 -3.96
C LEU A 18 1.96 2.02 -4.23
N SER A 19 2.42 1.70 -5.45
CA SER A 19 3.64 2.26 -6.01
C SER A 19 3.30 3.54 -6.77
N THR A 20 4.04 4.61 -6.51
CA THR A 20 3.88 5.88 -7.25
C THR A 20 4.27 5.79 -8.72
N THR A 21 5.05 4.78 -9.11
CA THR A 21 5.47 4.53 -10.50
C THR A 21 4.63 3.44 -11.15
N ASN A 22 3.63 2.91 -10.44
CA ASN A 22 2.83 1.77 -10.89
C ASN A 22 3.68 0.51 -11.20
N ASP A 23 4.82 0.37 -10.51
CA ASP A 23 5.74 -0.75 -10.71
C ASP A 23 5.33 -1.96 -9.86
N ILE A 24 5.01 -3.07 -10.54
CA ILE A 24 4.62 -4.34 -9.90
C ILE A 24 5.81 -4.98 -9.18
N GLY A 25 7.03 -4.81 -9.69
CA GLY A 25 8.26 -5.27 -9.05
C GLY A 25 8.49 -4.58 -7.71
N GLU A 26 8.27 -3.26 -7.62
CA GLU A 26 8.31 -2.53 -6.35
C GLU A 26 7.29 -3.10 -5.35
N LEU A 27 6.06 -3.39 -5.80
CA LEU A 27 5.02 -3.94 -4.94
C LEU A 27 5.32 -5.37 -4.47
N ARG A 28 5.88 -6.22 -5.34
CA ARG A 28 6.30 -7.59 -4.98
C ARG A 28 7.44 -7.57 -3.96
N ALA A 29 8.47 -6.78 -4.21
CA ALA A 29 9.58 -6.62 -3.29
C ALA A 29 9.12 -6.05 -1.94
N PHE A 30 8.15 -5.11 -1.97
CA PHE A 30 7.55 -4.58 -0.74
C PHE A 30 6.73 -5.64 0.01
N CYS A 31 5.91 -6.42 -0.71
CA CYS A 31 5.12 -7.52 -0.15
C CYS A 31 6.00 -8.54 0.59
N GLU A 32 7.09 -8.98 -0.05
CA GLU A 32 8.08 -9.89 0.55
C GLU A 32 8.72 -9.26 1.80
N ARG A 33 9.14 -7.99 1.71
CA ARG A 33 9.80 -7.29 2.80
C ARG A 33 8.96 -7.19 4.07
N VAL A 34 7.64 -6.97 3.94
CA VAL A 34 6.73 -6.89 5.09
C VAL A 34 6.21 -8.27 5.51
N GLY A 35 6.54 -9.34 4.78
CA GLY A 35 6.08 -10.69 5.03
C GLY A 35 4.58 -10.88 4.76
N ALA A 36 4.02 -10.11 3.84
CA ALA A 36 2.64 -10.28 3.39
C ALA A 36 2.52 -11.50 2.46
N PRO A 37 1.40 -12.24 2.51
CA PRO A 37 1.18 -13.33 1.56
C PRO A 37 1.04 -12.78 0.15
N ALA A 38 1.44 -13.57 -0.86
CA ALA A 38 1.32 -13.17 -2.28
C ALA A 38 -0.13 -12.79 -2.68
N ALA A 39 -1.13 -13.35 -2.00
CA ALA A 39 -2.55 -13.02 -2.19
C ALA A 39 -2.93 -11.60 -1.78
N ALA A 40 -2.07 -10.88 -1.05
CA ALA A 40 -2.26 -9.46 -0.74
C ALA A 40 -2.04 -8.57 -1.97
N LEU A 41 -1.35 -9.06 -3.01
CA LEU A 41 -1.12 -8.34 -4.26
C LEU A 41 -2.31 -8.49 -5.21
N HIS A 42 -2.95 -7.37 -5.51
CA HIS A 42 -4.06 -7.28 -6.44
C HIS A 42 -3.59 -6.66 -7.76
N LEU A 43 -3.77 -7.39 -8.87
CA LEU A 43 -3.38 -6.97 -10.23
C LEU A 43 -4.58 -6.47 -11.07
N GLY A 44 -5.74 -6.27 -10.44
CA GLY A 44 -7.01 -5.95 -11.10
C GLY A 44 -7.10 -4.56 -11.76
N SER A 45 -8.28 -4.28 -12.33
CA SER A 45 -8.55 -3.45 -13.52
C SER A 45 -8.25 -1.94 -13.50
N ARG A 46 -7.50 -1.39 -12.54
CA ARG A 46 -7.15 0.04 -12.60
C ARG A 46 -5.74 0.37 -12.12
N TRP A 47 -5.26 -0.26 -11.04
CA TRP A 47 -3.94 -0.02 -10.48
C TRP A 47 -3.50 -1.20 -9.58
N PRO A 48 -2.36 -1.84 -9.86
CA PRO A 48 -1.70 -2.77 -8.94
C PRO A 48 -1.54 -2.21 -7.53
N HIS A 49 -1.96 -2.97 -6.51
CA HIS A 49 -1.89 -2.54 -5.11
C HIS A 49 -1.71 -3.72 -4.16
N LEU A 50 -1.30 -3.44 -2.92
CA LEU A 50 -1.43 -4.38 -1.82
C LEU A 50 -2.52 -3.95 -0.85
N ASP A 51 -3.30 -4.91 -0.37
CA ASP A 51 -4.14 -4.73 0.80
C ASP A 51 -3.51 -5.45 2.01
N LEU A 52 -3.03 -4.66 2.97
CA LEU A 52 -2.34 -5.16 4.15
C LEU A 52 -3.21 -5.07 5.41
N LYS A 53 -3.09 -6.05 6.28
CA LYS A 53 -3.70 -6.09 7.62
C LYS A 53 -2.78 -6.79 8.60
N LEU A 54 -3.11 -6.73 9.90
CA LEU A 54 -2.40 -7.42 10.97
C LEU A 54 -0.89 -7.11 10.93
N GLU A 55 -0.05 -8.10 11.23
CA GLU A 55 1.40 -7.95 11.34
C GLU A 55 2.07 -7.36 10.07
N PRO A 56 1.75 -7.77 8.83
CA PRO A 56 2.29 -7.11 7.64
C PRO A 56 1.97 -5.62 7.53
N ARG A 57 0.78 -5.21 7.98
CA ARG A 57 0.40 -3.79 8.04
C ARG A 57 1.24 -3.05 9.07
N ASP A 58 1.44 -3.62 10.25
CA ASP A 58 2.23 -2.97 11.31
C ASP A 58 3.70 -2.82 10.89
N ARG A 59 4.26 -3.84 10.24
CA ARG A 59 5.61 -3.76 9.63
C ARG A 59 5.68 -2.72 8.52
N ALA A 60 4.65 -2.60 7.68
CA ALA A 60 4.59 -1.58 6.62
C ALA A 60 4.54 -0.15 7.20
N LEU A 61 3.75 0.07 8.25
CA LEU A 61 3.67 1.36 8.95
C LEU A 61 5.00 1.77 9.59
N ALA A 62 5.79 0.79 10.05
CA ALA A 62 7.13 1.01 10.58
C ALA A 62 8.24 1.03 9.52
N SER A 63 7.92 0.75 8.24
CA SER A 63 8.93 0.58 7.20
C SER A 63 9.50 1.93 6.75
N PRO A 64 10.83 2.13 6.81
CA PRO A 64 11.44 3.34 6.30
C PRO A 64 11.21 3.45 4.78
N GLY A 65 10.93 4.66 4.32
CA GLY A 65 10.67 4.93 2.89
C GLY A 65 9.24 4.65 2.42
N VAL A 66 8.33 4.22 3.31
CA VAL A 66 6.88 4.24 3.06
C VAL A 66 6.35 5.62 3.44
N ARG A 67 5.72 6.31 2.50
CA ARG A 67 5.00 7.54 2.81
C ARG A 67 3.58 7.19 3.25
N VAL A 68 3.32 7.38 4.54
CA VAL A 68 2.02 7.11 5.15
C VAL A 68 1.14 8.36 5.08
N PHE A 69 -0.11 8.17 4.69
CA PHE A 69 -1.18 9.18 4.75
C PHE A 69 -2.19 8.76 5.80
N GLU A 70 -2.86 9.70 6.46
CA GLU A 70 -3.83 9.34 7.49
C GLU A 70 -5.05 8.65 6.89
N ARG A 71 -5.48 9.09 5.69
CA ARG A 71 -6.67 8.54 5.00
C ARG A 71 -6.38 8.20 3.54
N THR A 72 -7.06 7.18 3.02
CA THR A 72 -7.01 6.79 1.58
C THR A 72 -7.20 7.99 0.65
N SER A 73 -8.15 8.88 0.95
CA SER A 73 -8.45 10.03 0.09
C SER A 73 -7.26 10.99 -0.09
N GLU A 74 -6.40 11.15 0.92
CA GLU A 74 -5.22 12.00 0.86
C GLU A 74 -4.14 11.37 0.00
N MET A 75 -3.90 10.08 0.18
CA MET A 75 -3.00 9.28 -0.65
C MET A 75 -3.40 9.34 -2.12
N LEU A 76 -4.70 9.17 -2.43
CA LEU A 76 -5.19 9.21 -3.80
C LEU A 76 -5.08 10.62 -4.42
N ARG A 77 -5.30 11.69 -3.66
CA ARG A 77 -5.06 13.07 -4.13
C ARG A 77 -3.59 13.29 -4.44
N PHE A 78 -2.69 12.79 -3.59
CA PHE A 78 -1.25 12.86 -3.82
C PHE A 78 -0.84 12.15 -5.12
N LEU A 79 -1.37 10.96 -5.39
CA LEU A 79 -1.06 10.21 -6.61
C LEU A 79 -1.60 10.89 -7.88
N LYS A 80 -2.77 11.52 -7.82
CA LYS A 80 -3.34 12.25 -8.97
C LYS A 80 -2.60 13.55 -9.32
N GLY A 81 -1.88 14.13 -8.35
CA GLY A 81 -1.10 15.35 -8.54
C GLY A 81 0.34 15.11 -9.01
N ARG A 82 0.70 13.85 -9.30
CA ARG A 82 2.00 13.47 -9.89
C ARG A 82 1.81 13.04 -11.33
#